data_AF-A0A6G2QX44-F1
#
_entry.id   AF-A0A6G2QX44-F1
#
_cell.length_a   1.000
_cell.length_b   1.000
_cell.length_c   1.000
_cell.angle_alpha   90.00
_cell.angle_beta   90.00
_cell.angle_gamma   90.00
#
_symmetry.space_group_name_H-M   'P 1'
#
loop_
_entity.id
_entity.type
_entity.pdbx_description
1 polymer ?
#
loop_
_entity_poly.entity_id
_entity_poly.type
_entity_poly.pdbx_seq_one_letter_code
_entity_poly.pdbx_strand_id
1 'polypeptide(L)'
;MSTHAKRERLLLADLLETAGPDAPTLCEGWTARDLAAHVVVRERRPDAAGGMLVKQLASRLERVMAEFTAKPYEELIRLIRSGPPRFSPFSLKQVDELSNIVEFYVHTEDVRRARPDWTPRELDRVFQDALWSRLERSARLMGRGAPTGLVLRRPDGQTAVAHRGTPVVTVTGEPSELVLFAYGRQSAAKVELDGDENAIAKLRESGQLGI
;
A
#
# COMPACT_ATOMS: atom_id res chain seq x y z
N MET A 1 13.33 10.84 5.46
CA MET A 1 12.06 10.14 5.74
C MET A 1 11.24 10.99 6.70
N SER A 2 9.99 11.29 6.37
CA SER A 2 9.08 12.04 7.24
C SER A 2 8.85 11.35 8.58
N THR A 3 8.39 12.08 9.59
CA THR A 3 8.07 11.53 10.93
C THR A 3 7.05 10.39 10.83
N HIS A 4 6.04 10.51 9.96
CA HIS A 4 5.02 9.48 9.76
C HIS A 4 5.59 8.21 9.12
N ALA A 5 6.37 8.31 8.03
CA ALA A 5 6.99 7.12 7.42
C ALA A 5 7.96 6.42 8.39
N LYS A 6 8.68 7.17 9.23
CA LYS A 6 9.53 6.57 10.27
C LYS A 6 8.71 5.80 11.30
N ARG A 7 7.59 6.37 11.75
CA ARG A 7 6.68 5.75 12.71
C ARG A 7 6.08 4.48 12.14
N GLU A 8 5.52 4.53 10.92
CA GLU A 8 4.90 3.37 10.28
C GLU A 8 5.92 2.28 9.96
N ARG A 9 7.16 2.62 9.59
CA ARG A 9 8.25 1.63 9.43
C ARG A 9 8.50 0.86 10.72
N LEU A 10 8.64 1.56 11.85
CA LEU A 10 8.91 0.92 13.13
C LEU A 10 7.72 0.06 13.58
N LEU A 11 6.50 0.58 13.40
CA LEU A 11 5.26 -0.16 13.67
C LEU A 11 5.16 -1.44 12.83
N LEU A 12 5.46 -1.36 11.54
CA LEU A 12 5.50 -2.53 10.66
C LEU A 12 6.52 -3.57 11.17
N ALA A 13 7.73 -3.13 11.53
CA ALA A 13 8.76 -4.03 12.05
C ALA A 13 8.30 -4.74 13.34
N ASP A 14 7.70 -4.01 14.29
CA ASP A 14 7.18 -4.58 15.54
C ASP A 14 6.03 -5.58 15.27
N LEU A 15 5.15 -5.29 14.32
CA LEU A 15 4.04 -6.16 13.93
C LEU A 15 4.52 -7.44 13.25
N LEU A 16 5.50 -7.33 12.33
CA LEU A 16 6.12 -8.46 11.66
C LEU A 16 6.80 -9.38 12.68
N GLU A 17 7.55 -8.80 13.62
CA GLU A 17 8.18 -9.53 14.72
C GLU A 17 7.16 -10.28 15.57
N THR A 18 6.05 -9.62 15.92
CA THR A 18 4.97 -10.22 16.73
C THR A 18 4.13 -11.24 15.95
N ALA A 19 4.02 -11.12 14.63
CA ALA A 19 3.23 -12.03 13.79
C ALA A 19 3.94 -13.36 13.55
N GLY A 20 5.27 -13.32 13.43
CA GLY A 20 6.04 -14.44 12.94
C GLY A 20 6.02 -14.55 11.41
N PRO A 21 6.95 -15.34 10.83
CA PRO A 21 7.20 -15.36 9.38
C PRO A 21 6.04 -15.93 8.55
N ASP A 22 5.28 -16.87 9.10
CA ASP A 22 4.24 -17.61 8.37
C ASP A 22 2.84 -16.99 8.53
N ALA A 23 2.74 -15.84 9.22
CA ALA A 23 1.47 -15.18 9.43
C ALA A 23 0.86 -14.71 8.09
N PRO A 24 -0.47 -14.79 7.93
CA PRO A 24 -1.14 -14.31 6.74
C PRO A 24 -1.05 -12.78 6.63
N THR A 25 -1.15 -12.30 5.39
CA THR A 25 -1.27 -10.86 5.08
C THR A 25 -2.46 -10.64 4.15
N LEU A 26 -2.87 -9.38 3.96
CA LEU A 26 -3.87 -9.05 2.94
C LEU A 26 -3.30 -9.10 1.51
N CYS A 27 -1.98 -9.23 1.34
CA CYS A 27 -1.39 -9.52 0.05
C CYS A 27 -1.65 -10.99 -0.28
N GLU A 28 -2.47 -11.25 -1.29
CA GLU A 28 -2.86 -12.61 -1.66
C GLU A 28 -1.63 -13.48 -1.94
N GLY A 29 -1.60 -14.67 -1.32
CA GLY A 29 -0.50 -15.62 -1.44
C GLY A 29 0.79 -15.22 -0.71
N TRP A 30 0.84 -14.09 0.00
CA TRP A 30 2.02 -13.64 0.73
C TRP A 30 1.91 -13.88 2.22
N THR A 31 2.96 -14.48 2.77
CA THR A 31 3.20 -14.52 4.22
C THR A 31 3.84 -13.22 4.70
N ALA A 32 3.91 -13.03 6.01
CA ALA A 32 4.64 -11.92 6.63
C ALA A 32 6.12 -11.89 6.20
N ARG A 33 6.74 -13.05 5.96
CA ARG A 33 8.09 -13.16 5.40
C ARG A 33 8.19 -12.58 3.99
N ASP A 34 7.24 -12.90 3.11
CA ASP A 34 7.22 -12.40 1.73
C ASP A 34 7.05 -10.88 1.71
N LEU A 35 6.13 -10.36 2.54
CA LEU A 35 5.92 -8.93 2.71
C LEU A 35 7.18 -8.24 3.27
N ALA A 36 7.85 -8.85 4.25
CA ALA A 36 9.10 -8.31 4.79
C ALA A 36 10.21 -8.28 3.73
N ALA A 37 10.36 -9.34 2.94
CA ALA A 37 11.31 -9.40 1.83
C ALA A 37 11.02 -8.30 0.79
N HIS A 38 9.76 -8.12 0.41
CA HIS A 38 9.32 -7.09 -0.54
C HIS A 38 9.74 -5.68 -0.10
N VAL A 39 9.44 -5.32 1.14
CA VAL A 39 9.78 -4.01 1.69
C VAL A 39 11.29 -3.78 1.65
N VAL A 40 12.09 -4.78 2.01
CA VAL A 40 13.57 -4.68 1.98
C VAL A 40 14.10 -4.56 0.56
N VAL A 41 13.59 -5.37 -0.38
CA VAL A 41 14.00 -5.34 -1.80
C VAL A 41 13.68 -3.98 -2.42
N ARG A 42 12.46 -3.47 -2.19
CA ARG A 42 12.02 -2.16 -2.70
C ARG A 42 12.98 -1.03 -2.31
N GLU A 43 13.46 -1.01 -1.07
CA GLU A 43 14.35 0.05 -0.57
C GLU A 43 15.83 -0.13 -0.94
N ARG A 44 16.29 -1.38 -1.11
CA ARG A 44 17.74 -1.68 -1.22
C ARG A 44 18.17 -2.14 -2.60
N ARG A 45 17.24 -2.52 -3.46
CA ARG A 45 17.52 -3.08 -4.79
C ARG A 45 16.74 -2.31 -5.86
N PRO A 46 17.10 -1.03 -6.12
CA PRO A 46 16.45 -0.26 -7.19
C PRO A 46 16.55 -0.96 -8.55
N ASP A 47 17.64 -1.70 -8.76
CA ASP A 47 17.88 -2.52 -9.94
C ASP A 47 16.82 -3.62 -10.13
N ALA A 48 16.28 -4.14 -9.03
CA ALA A 48 15.24 -5.17 -9.04
C ALA A 48 13.83 -4.57 -8.93
N ALA A 49 13.66 -3.49 -8.16
CA ALA A 49 12.38 -2.79 -7.98
C ALA A 49 11.79 -2.28 -9.31
N GLY A 50 12.63 -1.99 -10.32
CA GLY A 50 12.19 -1.71 -11.69
C GLY A 50 11.31 -2.81 -12.30
N GLY A 51 11.47 -4.07 -11.86
CA GLY A 51 10.61 -5.19 -12.24
C GLY A 51 9.16 -5.10 -11.76
N MET A 52 8.87 -4.25 -10.77
CA MET A 52 7.49 -3.96 -10.35
C MET A 52 6.74 -3.13 -11.41
N LEU A 53 7.47 -2.39 -12.25
CA LEU A 53 6.92 -1.51 -13.27
C LEU A 53 7.15 -2.02 -14.70
N VAL A 54 8.25 -2.77 -14.91
CA VAL A 54 8.70 -3.21 -16.23
C VAL A 54 8.69 -4.74 -16.27
N LYS A 55 7.73 -5.31 -17.01
CA LYS A 55 7.53 -6.78 -17.12
C LYS A 55 8.79 -7.54 -17.52
N GLN A 56 9.65 -6.96 -18.37
CA GLN A 56 10.91 -7.56 -18.81
C GLN A 56 11.92 -7.77 -17.66
N LEU A 57 11.78 -7.03 -16.56
CA LEU A 57 12.62 -7.14 -15.37
C LEU A 57 11.97 -8.02 -14.28
N ALA A 58 10.80 -8.61 -14.52
CA ALA A 58 10.07 -9.43 -13.56
C ALA A 58 10.88 -10.63 -13.07
N SER A 59 11.57 -11.35 -13.96
CA SER A 59 12.42 -12.49 -13.58
C SER A 59 13.58 -12.09 -12.66
N ARG A 60 14.12 -10.88 -12.82
CA ARG A 60 15.14 -10.33 -11.91
C ARG A 60 14.54 -10.00 -10.56
N LEU A 61 13.35 -9.40 -10.53
CA LEU A 61 12.62 -9.12 -9.30
C LEU A 61 12.31 -10.43 -8.55
N GLU A 62 11.75 -11.43 -9.22
CA GLU A 62 11.45 -12.76 -8.64
C GLU A 62 12.69 -13.40 -8.02
N ARG A 63 13.83 -13.38 -8.74
CA ARG A 63 15.09 -13.92 -8.21
C ARG A 63 15.55 -13.19 -6.96
N VAL A 64 15.50 -11.86 -6.96
CA VAL A 64 15.92 -11.06 -5.81
C VAL A 64 14.94 -11.21 -4.64
N MET A 65 13.64 -11.31 -4.91
CA MET A 65 12.64 -11.65 -3.89
C MET A 65 12.95 -13.00 -3.24
N ALA A 66 13.20 -14.05 -4.03
CA ALA A 66 13.58 -15.36 -3.52
C ALA A 66 14.87 -15.32 -2.67
N GLU A 67 15.89 -14.57 -3.12
CA GLU A 67 17.13 -14.36 -2.35
C GLU A 67 16.86 -13.74 -0.97
N PHE A 68 15.93 -12.78 -0.87
CA PHE A 68 15.59 -12.13 0.39
C PHE A 68 14.64 -12.96 1.26
N THR A 69 13.64 -13.63 0.68
CA THR A 69 12.73 -14.53 1.40
C THR A 69 13.50 -15.68 2.08
N ALA A 70 14.58 -16.16 1.45
CA ALA A 70 15.46 -17.19 2.01
C ALA A 70 16.35 -16.72 3.19
N LYS A 71 16.41 -15.42 3.50
CA LYS A 71 17.18 -14.90 4.64
C LYS A 71 16.50 -15.25 5.97
N PRO A 72 17.26 -15.26 7.09
CA PRO A 72 16.66 -15.28 8.42
C PRO A 72 15.63 -14.16 8.58
N TYR A 73 14.46 -14.46 9.13
CA TYR A 73 13.35 -13.51 9.21
C TYR A 73 13.71 -12.29 10.06
N GLU A 74 14.46 -12.53 11.13
CA GLU A 74 15.00 -11.53 12.05
C GLU A 74 16.03 -10.62 11.35
N GLU A 75 16.71 -11.10 10.31
CA GLU A 75 17.54 -10.25 9.45
C GLU A 75 16.67 -9.29 8.64
N LEU A 76 15.57 -9.76 8.03
CA LEU A 76 14.65 -8.91 7.29
C LEU A 76 14.06 -7.81 8.18
N ILE A 77 13.59 -8.16 9.38
CA ILE A 77 13.06 -7.19 10.35
C ILE A 77 14.12 -6.14 10.71
N ARG A 78 15.37 -6.55 10.99
CA ARG A 78 16.47 -5.61 11.28
C ARG A 78 16.77 -4.69 10.11
N LEU A 79 16.71 -5.19 8.86
CA LEU A 79 16.91 -4.37 7.67
C LEU A 79 15.78 -3.35 7.48
N ILE A 80 14.53 -3.71 7.76
CA ILE A 80 13.38 -2.80 7.76
C ILE A 80 13.57 -1.72 8.82
N ARG A 81 13.89 -2.12 10.07
CA ARG A 81 14.03 -1.21 11.22
C ARG A 81 15.16 -0.19 11.03
N SER A 82 16.27 -0.61 10.43
CA SER A 82 17.43 0.24 10.16
C SER A 82 17.30 1.10 8.90
N GLY A 83 16.45 0.71 7.96
CA GLY A 83 16.25 1.40 6.68
C GLY A 83 17.42 1.35 5.72
N PRO A 84 17.35 2.07 4.59
CA PRO A 84 18.34 1.94 3.52
C PRO A 84 19.75 2.39 3.99
N PRO A 85 20.83 1.84 3.41
CA PRO A 85 22.19 2.29 3.69
C PRO A 85 22.35 3.79 3.46
N ARG A 86 23.19 4.46 4.28
CA ARG A 86 23.38 5.93 4.27
C ARG A 86 23.76 6.53 2.90
N PHE A 87 24.31 5.73 1.99
CA PHE A 87 24.73 6.16 0.64
C PHE A 87 23.87 5.55 -0.50
N SER A 88 22.68 5.01 -0.20
CA SER A 88 21.77 4.51 -1.23
C SER A 88 21.18 5.67 -2.05
N PRO A 89 20.94 5.54 -3.37
CA PRO A 89 20.16 6.51 -4.16
C PRO A 89 18.75 6.76 -3.58
N PHE A 90 18.18 5.82 -2.83
CA PHE A 90 16.93 6.01 -2.07
C PHE A 90 17.08 6.92 -0.83
N SER A 91 18.28 7.33 -0.47
CA SER A 91 18.48 8.41 0.53
C SER A 91 18.18 9.81 -0.03
N LEU A 92 17.91 9.94 -1.35
CA LEU A 92 17.56 11.20 -2.01
C LEU A 92 16.11 11.62 -1.71
N LYS A 93 16.03 12.38 -0.60
CA LYS A 93 14.91 12.90 0.21
C LYS A 93 13.58 13.39 -0.39
N GLN A 94 13.32 13.45 -1.70
CA GLN A 94 12.13 14.22 -2.17
C GLN A 94 11.09 13.42 -2.96
N VAL A 95 11.50 12.48 -3.81
CA VAL A 95 10.55 11.59 -4.53
C VAL A 95 10.24 10.33 -3.69
N ASP A 96 11.19 9.92 -2.86
CA ASP A 96 11.13 8.70 -2.06
C ASP A 96 10.29 8.84 -0.78
N GLU A 97 10.32 10.00 -0.12
CA GLU A 97 9.76 10.13 1.23
C GLU A 97 8.24 9.99 1.32
N LEU A 98 7.50 10.44 0.30
CA LEU A 98 6.03 10.36 0.28
C LEU A 98 5.51 9.01 -0.23
N SER A 99 6.26 8.35 -1.10
CA SER A 99 5.96 6.97 -1.51
C SER A 99 6.12 6.01 -0.32
N ASN A 100 7.12 6.26 0.53
CA ASN A 100 7.39 5.46 1.71
C ASN A 100 6.29 5.56 2.78
N ILE A 101 5.64 6.73 2.94
CA ILE A 101 4.52 6.85 3.90
C ILE A 101 3.40 5.86 3.52
N VAL A 102 2.98 5.87 2.25
CA VAL A 102 1.88 5.01 1.79
C VAL A 102 2.30 3.55 1.82
N GLU A 103 3.51 3.22 1.37
CA GLU A 103 4.05 1.86 1.42
C GLU A 103 4.00 1.27 2.83
N PHE A 104 4.59 1.98 3.81
CA PHE A 104 4.63 1.49 5.18
C PHE A 104 3.25 1.47 5.83
N TYR A 105 2.38 2.44 5.53
CA TYR A 105 1.01 2.43 6.02
C TYR A 105 0.21 1.23 5.48
N VAL A 106 0.20 1.03 4.16
CA VAL A 106 -0.55 -0.06 3.51
C VAL A 106 -0.06 -1.40 4.02
N HIS A 107 1.24 -1.64 4.05
CA HIS A 107 1.79 -2.92 4.50
C HIS A 107 1.70 -3.14 6.01
N THR A 108 1.65 -2.07 6.82
CA THR A 108 1.26 -2.17 8.23
C THR A 108 -0.16 -2.71 8.34
N GLU A 109 -1.10 -2.14 7.58
CA GLU A 109 -2.48 -2.58 7.61
C GLU A 109 -2.68 -3.96 6.95
N ASP A 110 -1.85 -4.35 5.97
CA ASP A 110 -1.86 -5.71 5.40
C ASP A 110 -1.55 -6.78 6.47
N VAL A 111 -0.64 -6.48 7.41
CA VAL A 111 -0.32 -7.39 8.53
C VAL A 111 -1.37 -7.30 9.64
N ARG A 112 -1.85 -6.08 9.98
CA ARG A 112 -2.84 -5.91 11.07
C ARG A 112 -4.20 -6.51 10.72
N ARG A 113 -4.71 -6.21 9.53
CA ARG A 113 -6.08 -6.57 9.11
C ARG A 113 -6.22 -8.00 8.63
N ALA A 114 -5.11 -8.70 8.42
CA ALA A 114 -5.13 -10.15 8.14
C ALA A 114 -5.37 -11.00 9.39
N ARG A 115 -5.35 -10.41 10.58
CA ARG A 115 -5.68 -11.10 11.83
C ARG A 115 -7.20 -11.05 12.11
N PRO A 116 -7.75 -12.03 12.84
CA PRO A 116 -9.11 -11.93 13.34
C PRO A 116 -9.27 -10.70 14.24
N ASP A 117 -10.50 -10.20 14.35
CA ASP A 117 -10.90 -9.13 15.29
C ASP A 117 -10.15 -7.80 15.15
N TRP A 118 -9.56 -7.56 13.97
CA TRP A 118 -8.91 -6.27 13.70
C TRP A 118 -9.93 -5.12 13.73
N THR A 119 -9.47 -3.96 14.19
CA THR A 119 -10.24 -2.71 14.12
C THR A 119 -9.45 -1.62 13.39
N PRO A 120 -10.15 -0.71 12.68
CA PRO A 120 -9.53 0.45 12.06
C PRO A 120 -8.74 1.27 13.09
N ARG A 121 -7.59 1.79 12.68
CA ARG A 121 -6.77 2.67 13.50
C ARG A 121 -7.28 4.10 13.38
N GLU A 122 -7.43 4.79 14.50
CA GLU A 122 -7.60 6.25 14.49
C GLU A 122 -6.26 6.90 14.17
N LEU A 123 -6.21 7.67 13.09
CA LEU A 123 -5.05 8.46 12.69
C LEU A 123 -5.32 9.94 12.96
N ASP A 124 -4.29 10.66 13.36
CA ASP A 124 -4.39 12.11 13.51
C ASP A 124 -4.61 12.80 12.15
N ARG A 125 -5.20 14.00 12.21
CA ARG A 125 -5.56 14.77 11.02
C ARG A 125 -4.37 15.07 10.10
N VAL A 126 -3.19 15.31 10.67
CA VAL A 126 -1.98 15.62 9.88
C VAL A 126 -1.58 14.41 9.03
N PHE A 127 -1.68 13.21 9.60
CA PHE A 127 -1.42 11.99 8.86
C PHE A 127 -2.49 11.72 7.79
N GLN A 128 -3.77 11.90 8.12
CA GLN A 128 -4.86 11.76 7.15
C GLN A 128 -4.69 12.72 5.96
N ASP A 129 -4.36 13.98 6.21
CA ASP A 129 -4.14 14.97 5.16
C ASP A 129 -2.91 14.64 4.29
N ALA A 130 -1.85 14.07 4.88
CA ALA A 130 -0.69 13.59 4.13
C ALA A 130 -1.03 12.42 3.19
N LEU A 131 -1.85 11.47 3.67
CA LEU A 131 -2.36 10.35 2.86
C LEU A 131 -3.27 10.86 1.74
N TRP A 132 -4.19 11.78 2.04
CA TRP A 132 -5.08 12.40 1.05
C TRP A 132 -4.29 13.10 -0.06
N SER A 133 -3.35 13.97 0.30
CA SER A 133 -2.54 14.72 -0.67
C SER A 133 -1.76 13.78 -1.59
N ARG A 134 -1.33 12.61 -1.11
CA ARG A 134 -0.68 11.61 -1.95
C ARG A 134 -1.68 10.92 -2.86
N LEU A 135 -2.79 10.45 -2.29
CA LEU A 135 -3.86 9.78 -3.02
C LEU A 135 -4.37 10.64 -4.17
N GLU A 136 -4.68 11.91 -3.92
CA GLU A 136 -5.17 12.87 -4.93
C GLU A 136 -4.22 12.99 -6.12
N ARG A 137 -2.91 13.15 -5.86
CA ARG A 137 -1.88 13.26 -6.90
C ARG A 137 -1.73 11.98 -7.73
N SER A 138 -1.98 10.81 -7.13
CA SER A 138 -1.89 9.52 -7.81
C SER A 138 -3.23 8.94 -8.26
N ALA A 139 -4.37 9.56 -7.95
CA ALA A 139 -5.70 8.97 -8.06
C ALA A 139 -5.98 8.43 -9.47
N ARG A 140 -5.59 9.21 -10.51
CA ARG A 140 -5.74 8.83 -11.92
C ARG A 140 -4.88 7.64 -12.34
N LEU A 141 -3.70 7.49 -11.75
CA LEU A 141 -2.83 6.34 -11.98
C LEU A 141 -3.41 5.10 -11.29
N MET A 142 -3.87 5.26 -10.05
CA MET A 142 -4.42 4.18 -9.22
C MET A 142 -5.76 3.68 -9.74
N GLY A 143 -6.60 4.55 -10.32
CA GLY A 143 -7.92 4.21 -10.85
C GLY A 143 -7.96 3.92 -12.35
N ARG A 144 -6.81 3.89 -13.05
CA ARG A 144 -6.79 3.80 -14.52
C ARG A 144 -7.44 2.52 -15.09
N GLY A 145 -7.45 1.44 -14.32
CA GLY A 145 -8.06 0.16 -14.63
C GLY A 145 -9.46 -0.02 -14.06
N ALA A 146 -10.04 1.00 -13.41
CA ALA A 146 -11.41 0.92 -12.93
C ALA A 146 -12.39 0.67 -14.11
N PRO A 147 -13.35 -0.27 -13.97
CA PRO A 147 -14.30 -0.60 -15.04
C PRO A 147 -15.41 0.44 -15.23
N THR A 148 -15.46 1.45 -14.36
CA THR A 148 -16.50 2.48 -14.26
C THR A 148 -15.88 3.84 -14.00
N GLY A 149 -16.66 4.92 -14.07
CA GLY A 149 -16.23 6.20 -13.50
C GLY A 149 -15.98 6.04 -12.00
N LEU A 150 -14.89 6.60 -11.48
CA LEU A 150 -14.48 6.43 -10.09
C LEU A 150 -14.12 7.77 -9.47
N VAL A 151 -14.82 8.12 -8.39
CA VAL A 151 -14.56 9.30 -7.57
C VAL A 151 -14.23 8.86 -6.15
N LEU A 152 -13.14 9.36 -5.59
CA LEU A 152 -12.78 9.18 -4.18
C LEU A 152 -13.21 10.43 -3.42
N ARG A 153 -13.90 10.27 -2.29
CA ARG A 153 -14.51 11.36 -1.52
C ARG A 153 -14.19 11.26 -0.03
N ARG A 154 -13.71 12.34 0.56
CA ARG A 154 -13.57 12.48 2.02
C ARG A 154 -14.92 12.78 2.69
N PRO A 155 -15.09 12.51 3.99
CA PRO A 155 -16.32 12.85 4.71
C PRO A 155 -16.61 14.36 4.73
N ASP A 156 -15.57 15.20 4.64
CA ASP A 156 -15.67 16.66 4.54
C ASP A 156 -16.09 17.18 3.15
N GLY A 157 -16.31 16.27 2.19
CA GLY A 157 -16.77 16.59 0.83
C GLY A 157 -15.67 16.85 -0.19
N GLN A 158 -14.39 16.88 0.20
CA GLN A 158 -13.29 16.95 -0.78
C GLN A 158 -13.28 15.70 -1.67
N THR A 159 -13.05 15.88 -2.97
CA THR A 159 -13.08 14.78 -3.96
C THR A 159 -11.84 14.73 -4.83
N ALA A 160 -11.51 13.53 -5.30
CA ALA A 160 -10.50 13.28 -6.32
C ALA A 160 -11.08 12.33 -7.39
N VAL A 161 -11.01 12.73 -8.66
CA VAL A 161 -11.47 11.90 -9.78
C VAL A 161 -10.37 10.89 -10.14
N ALA A 162 -10.58 9.63 -9.80
CA ALA A 162 -9.65 8.53 -10.05
C ALA A 162 -9.82 7.91 -11.44
N HIS A 163 -11.05 7.85 -11.96
CA HIS A 163 -11.32 7.39 -13.32
C HIS A 163 -12.47 8.17 -13.94
N ARG A 164 -12.33 8.55 -15.22
CA ARG A 164 -13.41 9.20 -15.96
C ARG A 164 -14.18 8.14 -16.73
N GLY A 165 -15.49 8.05 -16.49
CA GLY A 165 -16.36 7.08 -17.16
C GLY A 165 -17.79 7.18 -16.64
N THR A 166 -18.69 6.42 -17.25
CA THR A 166 -20.09 6.32 -16.85
C THR A 166 -20.53 4.86 -16.94
N PRO A 167 -21.31 4.32 -15.99
CA PRO A 167 -21.79 4.96 -14.75
C PRO A 167 -20.64 5.31 -13.78
N VAL A 168 -20.88 6.25 -12.86
CA VAL A 168 -19.91 6.69 -11.85
C VAL A 168 -20.21 6.02 -10.51
N VAL A 169 -19.16 5.55 -9.84
CA VAL A 169 -19.19 5.11 -8.44
C VAL A 169 -18.36 6.08 -7.60
N THR A 170 -18.96 6.58 -6.51
CA THR A 170 -18.30 7.42 -5.52
C THR A 170 -17.95 6.58 -4.30
N VAL A 171 -16.67 6.53 -3.95
CA VAL A 171 -16.14 5.85 -2.77
C VAL A 171 -15.91 6.90 -1.69
N THR A 172 -16.63 6.81 -0.58
CA THR A 172 -16.52 7.74 0.56
C THR A 172 -15.85 7.07 1.76
N GLY A 173 -14.88 7.73 2.38
CA GLY A 173 -14.24 7.26 3.61
C GLY A 173 -13.08 8.15 4.05
N GLU A 174 -12.51 7.86 5.21
CA GLU A 174 -11.29 8.52 5.68
C GLU A 174 -10.15 8.35 4.66
N PRO A 175 -9.24 9.33 4.48
CA PRO A 175 -8.14 9.22 3.52
C PRO A 175 -7.35 7.93 3.62
N SER A 176 -7.13 7.44 4.84
CA SER A 176 -6.46 6.18 5.14
C SER A 176 -7.20 4.95 4.58
N GLU A 177 -8.53 4.95 4.58
CA GLU A 177 -9.36 3.89 4.03
C GLU A 177 -9.46 3.99 2.51
N LEU A 178 -9.53 5.21 1.97
CA LEU A 178 -9.50 5.45 0.53
C LEU A 178 -8.17 5.03 -0.10
N VAL A 179 -7.05 5.21 0.62
CA VAL A 179 -5.74 4.69 0.20
C VAL A 179 -5.78 3.16 0.13
N LEU A 180 -6.27 2.47 1.17
CA LEU A 180 -6.37 1.00 1.14
C LEU A 180 -7.25 0.52 -0.01
N PHE A 181 -8.41 1.16 -0.21
CA PHE A 181 -9.31 0.86 -1.33
C PHE A 181 -8.61 1.02 -2.68
N ALA A 182 -7.95 2.16 -2.92
CA ALA A 182 -7.25 2.45 -4.17
C ALA A 182 -6.07 1.51 -4.44
N TYR A 183 -5.44 0.99 -3.39
CA TYR A 183 -4.37 -0.01 -3.46
C TYR A 183 -4.91 -1.46 -3.51
N GLY A 184 -6.21 -1.67 -3.77
CA GLY A 184 -6.77 -3.01 -4.00
C GLY A 184 -7.17 -3.78 -2.74
N ARG A 185 -7.10 -3.16 -1.55
CA ARG A 185 -7.58 -3.76 -0.29
C ARG A 185 -9.07 -3.48 -0.10
N GLN A 186 -9.85 -3.59 -1.18
CA GLN A 186 -11.25 -3.14 -1.22
C GLN A 186 -12.14 -3.83 -0.18
N SER A 187 -11.94 -5.12 0.06
CA SER A 187 -12.69 -5.91 1.04
C SER A 187 -12.34 -5.58 2.50
N ALA A 188 -11.12 -5.07 2.73
CA ALA A 188 -10.63 -4.72 4.06
C ALA A 188 -10.75 -3.22 4.37
N ALA A 189 -11.02 -2.38 3.37
CA ALA A 189 -11.22 -0.95 3.53
C ALA A 189 -12.62 -0.63 4.07
N LYS A 190 -12.72 0.29 5.04
CA LYS A 190 -13.98 0.80 5.59
C LYS A 190 -14.42 2.02 4.78
N VAL A 191 -15.11 1.75 3.68
CA VAL A 191 -15.63 2.78 2.76
C VAL A 191 -17.09 2.53 2.42
N GLU A 192 -17.79 3.62 2.12
CA GLU A 192 -19.15 3.60 1.56
C GLU A 192 -19.08 3.75 0.04
N LEU A 193 -19.91 3.00 -0.67
CA LEU A 193 -19.99 3.05 -2.13
C LEU A 193 -21.36 3.57 -2.53
N ASP A 194 -21.37 4.61 -3.37
CA ASP A 194 -22.58 5.23 -3.90
C ASP A 194 -22.54 5.26 -5.44
N GLY A 195 -23.65 4.92 -6.09
CA GLY A 195 -23.75 4.80 -7.54
C GLY A 195 -24.69 3.67 -7.97
N ASP A 196 -24.71 3.39 -9.28
CA ASP A 196 -25.48 2.28 -9.85
C ASP A 196 -25.01 0.92 -9.26
N GLU A 197 -25.95 0.05 -8.88
CA GLU A 197 -25.64 -1.22 -8.21
C GLU A 197 -24.77 -2.15 -9.07
N ASN A 198 -25.01 -2.20 -10.38
CA ASN A 198 -24.20 -3.00 -11.30
C ASN A 198 -22.80 -2.41 -11.46
N ALA A 199 -22.68 -1.08 -11.43
CA ALA A 199 -21.39 -0.39 -11.44
C ALA A 199 -20.56 -0.69 -10.17
N ILE A 200 -21.22 -0.70 -9.00
CA ILE A 200 -20.61 -1.04 -7.72
C ILE A 200 -20.14 -2.51 -7.72
N ALA A 201 -20.96 -3.44 -8.21
CA ALA A 201 -20.59 -4.85 -8.31
C ALA A 201 -19.35 -5.05 -9.20
N LYS A 202 -19.34 -4.46 -10.40
CA LYS A 202 -18.18 -4.50 -11.32
C LYS A 202 -16.91 -3.94 -10.68
N LEU A 203 -17.03 -2.84 -9.94
CA LEU A 203 -15.89 -2.23 -9.26
C LEU A 203 -15.28 -3.18 -8.22
N ARG A 204 -16.12 -3.88 -7.44
CA ARG A 204 -15.68 -4.86 -6.43
C ARG A 204 -15.03 -6.10 -7.05
N GLU A 205 -15.55 -6.57 -8.19
CA GLU A 205 -14.99 -7.72 -8.91
C GLU A 205 -13.60 -7.44 -9.50
N SER A 206 -13.31 -6.18 -9.87
CA SER A 206 -12.04 -5.82 -10.51
C SER A 206 -10.83 -6.08 -9.61
N GLY A 207 -10.97 -6.05 -8.27
CA GLY A 207 -9.93 -6.31 -7.27
C GLY A 207 -8.77 -5.30 -7.29
N GLN A 208 -8.05 -5.21 -8.41
CA GLN A 208 -7.04 -4.22 -8.75
C GLN A 208 -7.61 -3.11 -9.63
N LEU A 209 -7.24 -1.86 -9.31
CA LEU A 209 -7.77 -0.67 -9.99
C LEU A 209 -6.76 0.01 -10.92
N GLY A 210 -5.49 -0.41 -10.94
CA GLY A 210 -4.49 0.21 -11.82
C GLY A 210 -3.03 -0.10 -11.53
N ILE A 211 -2.70 -0.50 -10.30
CA ILE A 211 -1.40 -1.02 -9.86
C ILE A 211 -1.58 -2.21 -8.93
#